data_AF-A0A954SVN2-F1
#
_entry.id   AF-A0A954SVN2-F1
#
_cell.length_a   1.000
_cell.length_b   1.000
_cell.length_c   1.000
_cell.angle_alpha   90.00
_cell.angle_beta   90.00
_cell.angle_gamma   90.00
#
_symmetry.space_group_name_H-M   'P 1'
#
loop_
_entity.id
_entity.type
_entity.pdbx_description
1 polymer ?
#
loop_
_entity_poly.entity_id
_entity_poly.type
_entity_poly.pdbx_seq_one_letter_code
_entity_poly.pdbx_strand_id
1 'polypeptide(L)'
;MTHYEHRPQQLAMAEAVERAISTSRHLVVEAGTGVGKSFAYLVPAILAAADTDRPQRVKRVIISTHTISLQEQLLAKDLPLLNAVIPLEFTAVLVKGQQLFLQADRV
;
A
#
# COMPACT_ATOMS: atom_id res chain seq x y z
N MET A 1 -20.94 7.05 2.66
CA MET A 1 -19.69 7.86 2.54
C MET A 1 -19.83 9.18 3.32
N THR A 2 -20.13 9.13 4.62
CA THR A 2 -20.54 10.33 5.38
C THR A 2 -19.41 11.03 6.15
N HIS A 3 -18.16 10.55 6.09
CA HIS A 3 -17.00 11.20 6.74
C HIS A 3 -15.71 11.09 5.91
N TYR A 4 -15.73 11.55 4.65
CA TYR A 4 -14.48 11.83 3.94
C TYR A 4 -13.93 13.18 4.42
N GLU A 5 -12.66 13.20 4.84
CA GLU A 5 -11.97 14.40 5.28
C GLU A 5 -10.77 14.64 4.37
N HIS A 6 -10.73 15.80 3.72
CA HIS A 6 -9.61 16.17 2.87
C HIS A 6 -8.38 16.49 3.72
N ARG A 7 -7.27 15.79 3.47
CA ARG A 7 -5.99 15.95 4.19
C ARG A 7 -4.88 16.37 3.22
N PRO A 8 -4.51 17.66 3.13
CA PRO A 8 -3.50 18.13 2.17
C PRO A 8 -2.16 17.40 2.25
N GLN A 9 -1.71 17.02 3.46
CA GLN A 9 -0.45 16.30 3.65
C GLN A 9 -0.51 14.88 3.06
N GLN A 10 -1.67 14.25 3.09
CA GLN A 10 -1.88 12.93 2.48
C GLN A 10 -1.71 13.00 0.96
N LEU A 11 -2.31 14.01 0.33
CA LEU A 11 -2.19 14.24 -1.10
C LEU A 11 -0.75 14.57 -1.49
N ALA A 12 -0.10 15.47 -0.77
CA ALA A 12 1.30 15.83 -1.02
C ALA A 12 2.25 14.63 -0.93
N MET A 13 2.05 13.75 0.06
CA MET A 13 2.79 12.50 0.16
C MET A 13 2.48 11.55 -1.00
N ALA A 14 1.21 11.43 -1.41
CA ALA A 14 0.83 10.56 -2.51
C ALA A 14 1.48 10.96 -3.84
N GLU A 15 1.45 12.25 -4.17
CA GLU A 15 2.14 12.78 -5.35
C GLU A 15 3.66 12.61 -5.27
N ALA A 16 4.25 12.75 -4.07
CA ALA A 16 5.68 12.50 -3.89
C ALA A 16 6.04 11.03 -4.14
N VAL A 17 5.23 10.09 -3.63
CA VAL A 17 5.41 8.65 -3.86
C VAL A 17 5.23 8.31 -5.34
N GLU A 18 4.20 8.85 -6.00
CA GLU A 18 3.99 8.67 -7.45
C GLU A 18 5.23 9.10 -8.24
N ARG A 19 5.73 10.32 -8.01
CA ARG A 19 6.93 10.83 -8.69
C ARG A 19 8.16 9.97 -8.42
N ALA A 20 8.32 9.48 -7.19
CA ALA A 20 9.44 8.63 -6.83
C ALA A 20 9.40 7.29 -7.59
N ILE A 21 8.22 6.68 -7.68
CA ILE A 21 8.00 5.45 -8.45
C ILE A 21 8.24 5.70 -9.95
N SER A 22 7.66 6.75 -10.53
CA SER A 22 7.73 7.02 -11.98
C SER A 22 9.14 7.40 -12.44
N THR A 23 9.96 7.97 -11.56
CA THR A 23 11.34 8.37 -11.85
C THR A 23 12.39 7.39 -11.34
N SER A 24 11.97 6.26 -10.75
CA SER A 24 12.86 5.26 -10.14
C SER A 24 13.83 5.86 -9.12
N ARG A 25 13.34 6.76 -8.25
CA ARG A 25 14.14 7.41 -7.21
C ARG A 25 13.70 7.02 -5.81
N HIS A 26 14.63 7.10 -4.87
CA HIS A 26 14.33 6.93 -3.45
C HIS A 26 13.66 8.20 -2.90
N LEU A 27 12.66 7.99 -2.03
CA LEU A 27 11.95 9.04 -1.32
C LEU A 27 11.97 8.72 0.17
N VAL A 28 12.28 9.72 0.99
CA VAL A 28 12.11 9.68 2.45
C VAL A 28 11.03 10.69 2.80
N VAL A 29 10.02 10.25 3.54
CA VAL A 29 8.93 11.11 4.02
C VAL A 29 8.79 10.93 5.52
N GLU A 30 8.81 12.04 6.25
CA GLU A 30 8.33 12.08 7.62
C GLU A 30 6.84 12.43 7.61
N ALA A 31 6.02 11.57 8.21
CA ALA A 31 4.60 11.79 8.29
C ALA A 31 4.09 11.42 9.69
N GLY A 32 3.41 12.35 10.36
CA GLY A 32 2.86 12.17 11.71
C GLY A 32 1.75 11.10 11.76
N THR A 33 1.43 10.56 12.93
CA THR A 33 0.32 9.60 13.09
C THR A 33 -1.02 10.24 12.69
N GLY A 34 -1.97 9.44 12.20
CA GLY A 34 -3.31 9.93 11.83
C GLY A 34 -3.44 10.67 10.50
N VAL A 35 -2.34 11.02 9.80
CA VAL A 35 -2.40 11.76 8.52
C VAL A 35 -2.84 10.92 7.30
N GLY A 36 -3.19 9.64 7.50
CA GLY A 36 -3.62 8.77 6.41
C GLY A 36 -2.47 8.24 5.52
N LYS A 37 -1.28 8.05 6.10
CA LYS A 37 -0.06 7.55 5.43
C LYS A 37 -0.30 6.32 4.56
N SER A 38 -1.11 5.37 5.03
CA SER A 38 -1.41 4.13 4.31
C SER A 38 -1.92 4.40 2.90
N PHE A 39 -3.00 5.19 2.77
CA PHE A 39 -3.53 5.53 1.45
C PHE A 39 -2.55 6.34 0.61
N ALA A 40 -1.75 7.23 1.23
CA ALA A 40 -0.79 8.04 0.52
C ALA A 40 0.29 7.20 -0.18
N TYR A 41 0.72 6.06 0.36
CA TYR A 41 1.63 5.16 -0.37
C TYR A 41 0.90 4.07 -1.16
N LEU A 42 -0.28 3.61 -0.71
CA LEU A 42 -1.00 2.50 -1.34
C LEU A 42 -1.59 2.88 -2.70
N VAL A 43 -2.25 4.04 -2.79
CA VAL A 43 -2.91 4.49 -4.02
C VAL A 43 -1.92 4.60 -5.18
N PRO A 44 -0.82 5.39 -5.09
CA PRO A 44 0.13 5.48 -6.19
C PRO A 44 0.85 4.15 -6.47
N ALA A 45 1.06 3.30 -5.46
CA ALA A 45 1.63 1.97 -5.65
C ALA A 45 0.71 1.04 -6.47
N ILE A 46 -0.59 1.04 -6.17
CA ILE A 46 -1.59 0.25 -6.91
C ILE A 46 -1.69 0.75 -8.35
N LEU A 47 -1.80 2.07 -8.54
CA LEU A 47 -1.85 2.67 -9.88
C LEU A 47 -0.61 2.30 -10.70
N ALA A 48 0.58 2.37 -10.11
CA ALA A 48 1.82 2.00 -10.80
C ALA A 48 1.88 0.50 -11.14
N ALA A 49 1.35 -0.37 -10.29
CA ALA A 49 1.34 -1.82 -10.52
C ALA A 49 0.27 -2.27 -11.53
N ALA A 50 -0.86 -1.56 -11.57
CA ALA A 50 -1.99 -1.84 -12.46
C ALA A 50 -1.85 -1.19 -13.84
N ASP A 51 -0.98 -0.19 -14.01
CA ASP A 51 -0.70 0.43 -15.31
C ASP A 51 -0.03 -0.57 -16.27
N THR A 52 -0.81 -1.09 -17.21
CA THR A 52 -0.38 -2.08 -18.21
C THR A 52 0.24 -1.47 -19.46
N ASP A 53 0.03 -0.17 -19.69
CA ASP A 53 0.31 0.46 -20.97
C ASP A 53 1.72 1.03 -21.06
N ARG A 54 2.46 1.05 -19.94
CA ARG A 54 3.85 1.55 -19.89
C ARG A 54 4.90 0.48 -20.26
N PRO A 55 5.88 0.82 -21.11
CA PRO A 55 6.95 -0.11 -21.50
C PRO A 55 7.87 -0.53 -20.34
N GLN A 56 8.02 0.30 -19.30
CA GLN A 56 8.75 -0.03 -18.06
C GLN A 56 7.81 -0.18 -16.85
N ARG A 57 6.77 -1.02 -16.98
CA ARG A 57 5.77 -1.19 -15.92
C ARG A 57 6.35 -1.74 -14.61
N VAL A 58 5.83 -1.24 -13.49
CA VAL A 58 5.99 -1.87 -12.19
C VAL A 58 5.11 -3.12 -12.18
N LYS A 59 5.70 -4.31 -12.08
CA LYS A 59 4.90 -5.56 -12.06
C LYS A 59 4.41 -5.94 -10.67
N ARG A 60 5.05 -5.42 -9.63
CA ARG A 60 4.79 -5.76 -8.22
C ARG A 60 5.35 -4.69 -7.31
N VAL A 61 4.60 -4.36 -6.26
CA VAL A 61 5.06 -3.50 -5.16
C VAL A 61 5.16 -4.34 -3.89
N ILE A 62 6.22 -4.12 -3.13
CA ILE A 62 6.41 -4.72 -1.80
C ILE A 62 6.28 -3.62 -0.77
N ILE A 63 5.40 -3.83 0.22
CA ILE A 63 5.20 -2.91 1.34
C ILE A 63 5.71 -3.61 2.58
N SER A 64 6.71 -3.00 3.23
CA SER A 64 7.24 -3.45 4.51
C SER A 64 6.74 -2.54 5.61
N THR A 65 6.29 -3.11 6.72
CA THR A 65 5.83 -2.38 7.90
C THR A 65 6.53 -2.92 9.15
N HIS A 66 6.49 -2.14 10.23
CA HIS A 66 7.23 -2.47 11.45
C HIS A 66 6.68 -3.69 12.20
N THR A 67 5.37 -3.95 12.14
CA THR A 67 4.71 -5.01 12.94
C THR A 67 3.68 -5.77 12.12
N ILE A 68 3.42 -7.03 12.50
CA ILE A 68 2.40 -7.89 11.88
C ILE A 68 1.01 -7.26 11.97
N SER A 69 0.68 -6.65 13.12
CA SER A 69 -0.61 -5.99 13.31
C SER A 69 -0.84 -4.86 12.29
N LEU A 70 0.19 -4.08 11.97
CA LEU A 70 0.10 -3.06 10.91
C LEU A 70 -0.16 -3.71 9.55
N GLN A 71 0.46 -4.85 9.24
CA GLN A 71 0.22 -5.56 7.98
C GLN A 71 -1.22 -6.10 7.90
N GLU A 72 -1.72 -6.65 9.00
CA GLU A 72 -3.09 -7.15 9.10
C GLU A 72 -4.12 -6.03 8.96
N GLN A 73 -3.85 -4.85 9.50
CA GLN A 73 -4.69 -3.67 9.31
C GLN A 73 -4.81 -3.27 7.83
N LEU A 74 -3.69 -3.31 7.07
CA LEU A 74 -3.74 -3.07 5.63
C LEU A 74 -4.62 -4.09 4.92
N LEU A 75 -4.45 -5.38 5.25
CA LEU A 75 -5.18 -6.47 4.59
C LEU A 75 -6.67 -6.51 4.94
N ALA A 76 -7.03 -6.21 6.18
CA ALA A 76 -8.40 -6.31 6.67
C ALA A 76 -9.25 -5.06 6.40
N LYS A 77 -8.62 -3.90 6.19
CA LYS A 77 -9.32 -2.61 6.09
C LYS A 77 -8.92 -1.80 4.86
N ASP A 78 -7.67 -1.38 4.77
CA ASP A 78 -7.26 -0.38 3.78
C ASP A 78 -7.31 -0.94 2.35
N LEU A 79 -6.79 -2.15 2.14
CA LEU A 79 -6.77 -2.82 0.82
C LEU A 79 -8.18 -3.22 0.33
N PRO A 80 -9.07 -3.81 1.15
CA PRO A 80 -10.46 -4.05 0.75
C PRO A 80 -11.20 -2.78 0.36
N LEU A 81 -11.02 -1.69 1.11
CA LEU A 81 -11.62 -0.40 0.77
C LEU A 81 -11.10 0.10 -0.58
N LEU A 82 -9.79 0.04 -0.81
CA LEU A 82 -9.18 0.46 -2.07
C LEU A 82 -9.65 -0.39 -3.25
N ASN A 83 -9.80 -1.70 -3.07
CA ASN A 83 -10.33 -2.61 -4.09
C ASN A 83 -11.78 -2.24 -4.46
N ALA A 84 -12.58 -1.79 -3.49
CA ALA A 84 -13.96 -1.37 -3.73
C ALA A 84 -14.10 -0.01 -4.45
N VAL A 85 -13.08 0.86 -4.44
CA VAL A 85 -13.20 2.25 -4.94
C VAL A 85 -12.27 2.57 -6.10
N ILE A 86 -11.16 1.85 -6.26
CA ILE A 86 -10.26 2.02 -7.41
C ILE A 86 -10.82 1.19 -8.57
N PRO A 87 -11.06 1.79 -9.76
CA PRO A 87 -11.60 1.09 -10.93
C PRO A 87 -10.53 0.24 -11.65
N LEU A 88 -9.68 -0.47 -10.91
CA LEU A 88 -8.59 -1.29 -11.43
C LEU A 88 -8.53 -2.60 -10.64
N GLU A 89 -8.27 -3.70 -11.34
CA GLU A 89 -8.05 -4.99 -10.68
C GLU A 89 -6.64 -5.04 -10.07
N PHE A 90 -6.57 -5.30 -8.77
CA PHE A 90 -5.31 -5.61 -8.10
C PHE A 90 -5.51 -6.67 -7.03
N THR A 91 -4.44 -7.41 -6.75
CA THR A 91 -4.39 -8.41 -5.67
C THR A 91 -3.29 -8.05 -4.68
N ALA A 92 -3.52 -8.38 -3.42
CA ALA A 92 -2.54 -8.20 -2.36
C ALA A 92 -2.45 -9.50 -1.55
N VAL A 93 -1.22 -9.87 -1.19
CA VAL A 93 -0.93 -11.04 -0.38
C VAL A 93 -0.07 -10.64 0.81
N LEU A 94 -0.26 -11.33 1.92
CA LEU A 94 0.45 -11.06 3.17
C LEU A 94 1.54 -12.12 3.39
N VAL A 95 2.78 -11.66 3.53
CA VAL A 95 3.93 -12.51 3.81
C VAL A 95 4.32 -12.38 5.29
N LYS A 96 4.25 -13.49 6.04
CA LYS A 96 4.63 -13.55 7.47
C LYS A 96 5.77 -14.55 7.67
N GLY A 97 6.49 -14.40 8.79
CA GLY A 97 7.55 -15.35 9.18
C GLY A 97 6.98 -16.74 9.50
N GLN A 98 7.74 -17.79 9.20
CA GLN A 98 7.29 -19.19 9.37
C GLN A 98 6.88 -19.56 10.80
N GLN A 99 7.47 -18.91 11.81
CA GLN A 99 7.16 -19.14 13.23
C GLN A 99 5.72 -18.80 13.62
N LEU A 100 4.98 -18.11 12.75
CA LEU A 100 3.60 -17.68 12.97
C LEU A 100 2.56 -18.60 12.30
N PHE A 101 3.01 -19.71 11.71
CA PHE A 101 2.14 -20.72 11.10
C PHE A 101 2.16 -21.99 11.94
N LEU A 102 0.98 -22.59 12.11
CA LEU A 102 0.86 -23.93 12.67
C LEU A 102 1.38 -24.93 11.62
N GLN A 103 2.31 -25.79 12.01
CA GLN A 103 2.80 -26.90 11.20
C GLN A 103 2.16 -28.17 11.72
N ALA A 104 1.45 -28.90 10.84
CA ALA A 104 0.77 -30.15 11.22
C ALA A 104 1.73 -31.26 11.68
N ASP A 105 3.03 -31.13 11.39
CA ASP A 105 4.05 -32.17 11.60
C ASP A 105 4.91 -31.95 12.86
N ARG A 106 4.48 -31.08 13.79
CA ARG A 106 5.10 -30.97 15.13
C ARG A 106 4.16 -31.58 16.18
N VAL A 107 4.23 -32.91 16.31
CA VAL A 107 3.76 -33.69 17.47
C VAL A 107 4.96 -34.47 18.01
#